data_AF-A0A0C3K1C7-F1
#
_entry.id   AF-A0A0C3K1C7-F1
#
_cell.length_a   1.000
_cell.length_b   1.000
_cell.length_c   1.000
_cell.angle_alpha   90.00
_cell.angle_beta   90.00
_cell.angle_gamma   90.00
#
_symmetry.space_group_name_H-M   'P 1'
#
loop_
_entity.id
_entity.type
_entity.pdbx_description
1 polymer ?
#
loop_
_entity_poly.entity_id
_entity_poly.type
_entity_poly.pdbx_seq_one_letter_code
_entity_poly.pdbx_strand_id
1 'polypeptide(L)'
;MPRLSTWTLSVLPLLVLSVAYLAQSYISPLGPAPHLGFGLRWYGITFSSLVGHAQALVMSPFHALSKAQLALSGVAVDAAADVDPRPKFKRRIVAVGDIHGDLLNAHRVLQMARVVDEDGLWTGEVDVFVQTGDIIDRGDDTIALYEWLEELREQAHGMGGIMISLLGNHEWMNAIGKPAEYVFPSEVETFGSISKRQRAVTTGWLANIWASNYTTAARLPLHALLGPPNTDYPPPEDSQYQRANAGPLSHAAFSFVHGGLAPSYPNLQPFPSAINNISASLFHRLRSRDPQPPPHPPHAYPGLPAGTTREEARLYGSDGPLWYRGWAEEGDEARLCAQADQVLQKTGTRRMVMGHTPNLHSIVAKCGGKVLIIDTGISHAYGGVLSALSVEYTLEPVDGGGWREQEVVKALYADQDDELLAHATRDLAENELF
;
A
#
# COMPACT_ATOMS: atom_id res chain seq x y z
N MET A 1 47.61 3.38 47.55
CA MET A 1 47.53 3.35 46.07
C MET A 1 46.06 3.29 45.67
N PRO A 2 45.60 4.09 44.69
CA PRO A 2 44.21 4.53 44.60
C PRO A 2 43.29 3.53 43.89
N ARG A 3 42.00 3.62 44.25
CA ARG A 3 40.87 2.86 43.71
C ARG A 3 40.46 3.42 42.34
N LEU A 4 40.27 2.54 41.35
CA LEU A 4 39.59 2.86 40.10
C LEU A 4 38.15 2.33 40.16
N SER A 5 37.24 3.19 39.70
CA SER A 5 35.78 3.11 39.84
C SER A 5 35.12 2.24 38.75
N THR A 6 33.98 1.68 39.12
CA THR A 6 33.04 0.91 38.30
C THR A 6 32.32 1.83 37.31
N TRP A 7 32.94 2.14 36.16
CA TRP A 7 32.30 2.88 35.05
C TRP A 7 32.79 2.43 33.66
N THR A 8 33.06 1.14 33.45
CA THR A 8 33.57 0.63 32.16
C THR A 8 32.83 -0.59 31.59
N LEU A 9 31.65 -0.97 32.12
CA LEU A 9 30.93 -2.17 31.67
C LEU A 9 29.58 -1.95 30.98
N SER A 10 29.21 -0.70 30.65
CA SER A 10 27.93 -0.41 29.97
C SER A 10 28.07 0.36 28.65
N VAL A 11 29.27 0.83 28.29
CA VAL A 11 29.46 1.67 27.09
C VAL A 11 29.86 0.88 25.85
N LEU A 12 30.50 -0.29 25.99
CA LEU A 12 30.92 -1.11 24.86
C LEU A 12 29.75 -1.77 24.07
N PRO A 13 28.69 -2.31 24.71
CA PRO A 13 27.58 -2.96 23.96
C PRO A 13 26.76 -1.95 23.14
N LEU A 14 26.57 -0.74 23.67
CA LEU A 14 25.84 0.34 23.00
C LEU A 14 26.62 0.93 21.81
N LEU A 15 27.95 0.98 21.89
CA LEU A 15 28.78 1.43 20.77
C LEU A 15 28.76 0.41 19.60
N VAL A 16 28.74 -0.89 19.89
CA VAL A 16 28.69 -1.95 18.86
C VAL A 16 27.34 -1.96 18.14
N LEU A 17 26.24 -1.75 18.86
CA LEU A 17 24.90 -1.58 18.26
C LEU A 17 24.80 -0.30 17.41
N SER A 18 25.41 0.80 17.86
CA SER A 18 25.40 2.06 17.11
C SER A 18 26.26 2.01 15.84
N VAL A 19 27.36 1.26 15.84
CA VAL A 19 28.22 1.06 14.65
C VAL A 19 27.60 0.07 13.67
N ALA A 20 26.91 -0.97 14.14
CA ALA A 20 26.15 -1.88 13.28
C ALA A 20 24.99 -1.14 12.59
N TYR A 21 24.28 -0.27 13.32
CA TYR A 21 23.21 0.56 12.77
C TYR A 21 23.73 1.60 11.77
N LEU A 22 24.89 2.22 12.03
CA LEU A 22 25.55 3.11 11.07
C LEU A 22 25.98 2.37 9.80
N ALA A 23 26.59 1.19 9.92
CA ALA A 23 27.02 0.41 8.77
C ALA A 23 25.84 -0.04 7.89
N GLN A 24 24.70 -0.35 8.49
CA GLN A 24 23.48 -0.74 7.77
C GLN A 24 22.82 0.45 7.05
N SER A 25 22.96 1.67 7.59
CA SER A 25 22.47 2.89 6.94
C SER A 25 23.25 3.30 5.68
N TYR A 26 24.52 2.88 5.54
CA TYR A 26 25.38 3.20 4.38
C TYR A 26 25.28 2.20 3.22
N ILE A 27 24.60 1.06 3.42
CA ILE A 27 24.40 0.02 2.39
C ILE A 27 22.97 0.05 1.83
N SER A 28 22.10 0.91 2.38
CA SER A 28 20.72 1.06 1.94
C SER A 28 20.62 1.85 0.61
N PRO A 29 19.79 1.41 -0.37
CA PRO A 29 19.62 2.11 -1.65
C PRO A 29 18.99 3.51 -1.56
N LEU A 30 18.56 3.95 -0.37
CA LEU A 30 17.78 5.17 -0.16
C LEU A 30 18.56 6.34 0.51
N GLY A 31 19.86 6.17 0.82
CA GLY A 31 20.67 7.22 1.45
C GLY A 31 20.30 7.52 2.93
N PRO A 32 21.11 8.30 3.67
CA PRO A 32 20.89 8.51 5.10
C PRO A 32 19.80 9.54 5.40
N ALA A 33 18.91 9.22 6.34
CA ALA A 33 17.84 10.11 6.83
C ALA A 33 18.39 11.28 7.68
N PRO A 34 17.73 12.45 7.69
CA PRO A 34 18.21 13.64 8.40
C PRO A 34 18.01 13.55 9.92
N HIS A 35 19.05 13.90 10.67
CA HIS A 35 19.10 13.84 12.12
C HIS A 35 18.20 14.89 12.81
N LEU A 36 17.39 14.46 13.78
CA LEU A 36 16.76 15.32 14.78
C LEU A 36 17.79 15.65 15.89
N GLY A 37 17.99 16.94 16.12
CA GLY A 37 18.89 17.47 17.15
C GLY A 37 18.43 17.16 18.57
N PHE A 38 19.38 16.76 19.42
CA PHE A 38 19.18 16.51 20.84
C PHE A 38 18.93 17.80 21.63
N GLY A 39 17.79 17.88 22.32
CA GLY A 39 17.55 18.80 23.42
C GLY A 39 17.24 18.00 24.69
N LEU A 40 18.17 17.98 25.65
CA LEU A 40 17.98 17.33 26.95
C LEU A 40 16.97 18.10 27.81
N ARG A 41 15.98 17.38 28.37
CA ARG A 41 15.41 17.71 29.69
C ARG A 41 15.01 16.44 30.45
N TRP A 42 15.64 16.27 31.60
CA TRP A 42 15.36 15.25 32.60
C TRP A 42 13.99 15.45 33.25
N TYR A 43 13.21 14.38 33.47
CA TYR A 43 12.52 14.09 34.75
C TYR A 43 11.92 12.67 34.75
N GLY A 44 12.26 11.89 35.79
CA GLY A 44 11.37 10.96 36.50
C GLY A 44 11.02 9.60 35.87
N ILE A 45 11.80 8.57 36.21
CA ILE A 45 11.42 7.16 36.05
C ILE A 45 10.72 6.68 37.33
N THR A 46 9.62 5.93 37.20
CA THR A 46 9.21 4.92 38.19
C THR A 46 8.96 3.58 37.49
N PHE A 47 9.46 2.51 38.11
CA PHE A 47 9.51 1.12 37.61
C PHE A 47 8.36 0.28 38.19
N SER A 48 7.84 -0.66 37.40
CA SER A 48 7.33 -1.98 37.84
C SER A 48 7.37 -2.96 36.64
N SER A 49 8.38 -3.85 36.62
CA SER A 49 8.29 -5.34 36.78
C SER A 49 7.92 -6.07 35.46
N LEU A 50 8.79 -6.70 34.66
CA LEU A 50 9.87 -7.70 34.84
C LEU A 50 9.40 -9.12 35.22
N VAL A 51 9.28 -10.00 34.21
CA VAL A 51 9.52 -11.46 34.19
C VAL A 51 9.92 -11.80 32.73
N GLY A 52 10.97 -12.53 32.33
CA GLY A 52 12.12 -13.16 32.95
C GLY A 52 12.96 -13.86 31.85
N HIS A 53 14.27 -13.55 31.82
CA HIS A 53 15.51 -14.33 31.48
C HIS A 53 15.39 -15.76 30.91
N ALA A 54 16.32 -16.38 30.13
CA ALA A 54 17.60 -16.13 29.44
C ALA A 54 17.91 -17.45 28.66
N GLN A 55 18.77 -17.63 27.64
CA GLN A 55 20.25 -17.61 27.56
C GLN A 55 20.57 -18.16 26.14
N ALA A 56 21.22 -17.46 25.21
CA ALA A 56 22.66 -17.19 25.01
C ALA A 56 23.56 -18.40 24.63
N LEU A 57 23.99 -18.39 23.34
CA LEU A 57 25.27 -18.80 22.73
C LEU A 57 26.13 -19.94 23.31
N VAL A 58 26.54 -20.86 22.41
CA VAL A 58 27.91 -21.39 22.33
C VAL A 58 28.41 -21.29 20.88
N MET A 59 29.63 -20.77 20.71
CA MET A 59 30.32 -20.51 19.45
C MET A 59 31.16 -21.72 18.95
N SER A 60 31.09 -21.94 17.62
CA SER A 60 32.17 -22.36 16.70
C SER A 60 32.72 -23.81 16.76
N PRO A 61 33.56 -24.25 15.79
CA PRO A 61 33.14 -25.07 14.64
C PRO A 61 33.85 -26.42 14.62
N PHE A 62 33.13 -27.54 14.47
CA PHE A 62 33.77 -28.85 14.32
C PHE A 62 33.31 -29.59 13.08
N HIS A 63 34.27 -29.68 12.16
CA HIS A 63 34.63 -30.84 11.34
C HIS A 63 33.59 -31.42 10.38
N ALA A 64 33.90 -31.22 9.09
CA ALA A 64 33.42 -32.04 8.00
C ALA A 64 33.56 -33.54 8.33
N LEU A 65 32.42 -34.20 8.51
CA LEU A 65 32.35 -35.64 8.42
C LEU A 65 32.50 -36.03 6.95
N SER A 66 33.65 -36.62 6.64
CA SER A 66 33.88 -37.34 5.39
C SER A 66 32.73 -38.31 5.10
N LYS A 67 32.31 -38.40 3.83
CA LYS A 67 31.29 -39.32 3.28
C LYS A 67 31.56 -40.83 3.53
N ALA A 68 32.57 -41.19 4.32
CA ALA A 68 33.01 -42.57 4.51
C ALA A 68 32.44 -43.29 5.75
N GLN A 69 31.53 -42.68 6.53
CA GLN A 69 30.99 -43.30 7.76
C GLN A 69 29.48 -43.60 7.78
N LEU A 70 28.80 -43.42 6.65
CA LEU A 70 27.36 -43.75 6.48
C LEU A 70 27.13 -44.98 5.58
N ALA A 71 28.08 -45.90 5.57
CA ALA A 71 27.96 -47.18 4.86
C ALA A 71 28.02 -48.33 5.86
N LEU A 72 27.02 -48.47 6.74
CA LEU A 72 26.75 -49.70 7.53
C LEU A 72 25.43 -49.57 8.33
N SER A 73 24.33 -49.30 7.63
CA SER A 73 22.99 -49.67 8.10
C SER A 73 22.12 -49.79 6.87
N GLY A 74 21.75 -51.01 6.50
CA GLY A 74 20.91 -51.33 5.33
C GLY A 74 19.47 -50.87 5.49
N VAL A 75 19.26 -49.60 5.77
CA VAL A 75 17.96 -48.93 5.67
C VAL A 75 17.88 -48.48 4.21
N ALA A 76 16.91 -49.03 3.48
CA ALA A 76 16.53 -48.49 2.19
C ALA A 76 16.18 -47.02 2.41
N VAL A 77 16.99 -46.12 1.86
CA VAL A 77 16.65 -44.71 1.77
C VAL A 77 15.48 -44.67 0.80
N ASP A 78 14.27 -44.48 1.32
CA ASP A 78 13.12 -44.10 0.51
C ASP A 78 13.59 -43.00 -0.43
N ALA A 79 13.34 -43.19 -1.73
CA ALA A 79 13.73 -42.25 -2.77
C ALA A 79 13.37 -40.84 -2.27
N ALA A 80 14.40 -40.01 -2.09
CA ALA A 80 14.23 -38.62 -1.70
C ALA A 80 13.14 -38.06 -2.61
N ALA A 81 12.06 -37.55 -2.01
CA ALA A 81 11.05 -36.81 -2.76
C ALA A 81 11.80 -35.84 -3.67
N ASP A 82 11.50 -35.89 -4.96
CA ASP A 82 12.09 -35.04 -5.98
C ASP A 82 11.63 -33.61 -5.71
N VAL A 83 12.25 -32.96 -4.72
CA VAL A 83 11.94 -31.59 -4.34
C VAL A 83 12.70 -30.71 -5.31
N ASP A 84 11.96 -30.09 -6.23
CA ASP A 84 12.53 -29.09 -7.13
C ASP A 84 13.24 -28.01 -6.29
N PRO A 85 14.55 -27.77 -6.49
CA PRO A 85 15.31 -26.83 -5.69
C PRO A 85 14.94 -25.37 -5.95
N ARG A 86 14.13 -25.08 -6.98
CA ARG A 86 13.67 -23.73 -7.32
C ARG A 86 12.64 -23.24 -6.28
N PRO A 87 12.82 -22.04 -5.70
CA PRO A 87 11.93 -21.55 -4.65
C PRO A 87 10.54 -21.23 -5.23
N LYS A 88 9.50 -21.66 -4.51
CA LYS A 88 8.13 -21.20 -4.75
C LYS A 88 7.99 -19.76 -4.29
N PHE A 89 7.35 -18.92 -5.09
CA PHE A 89 6.99 -17.56 -4.70
C PHE A 89 5.50 -17.50 -4.39
N LYS A 90 5.14 -16.83 -3.28
CA LYS A 90 3.77 -16.52 -2.91
C LYS A 90 3.67 -15.06 -2.49
N ARG A 91 2.55 -14.42 -2.82
CA ARG A 91 2.20 -13.09 -2.35
C ARG A 91 0.71 -12.97 -2.06
N ARG A 92 0.34 -12.46 -0.89
CA ARG A 92 -1.02 -12.11 -0.49
C ARG A 92 -1.18 -10.60 -0.43
N ILE A 93 -2.16 -10.08 -1.17
CA ILE A 93 -2.50 -8.66 -1.22
C ILE A 93 -3.94 -8.50 -0.73
N VAL A 94 -4.18 -7.52 0.13
CA VAL A 94 -5.53 -7.11 0.52
C VAL A 94 -5.74 -5.66 0.12
N ALA A 95 -6.93 -5.34 -0.41
CA ALA A 95 -7.31 -3.96 -0.69
C ALA A 95 -8.69 -3.63 -0.12
N VAL A 96 -8.84 -2.42 0.42
CA VAL A 96 -10.10 -1.92 0.98
C VAL A 96 -10.43 -0.56 0.36
N GLY A 97 -11.72 -0.38 0.07
CA GLY A 97 -12.30 0.83 -0.48
C GLY A 97 -12.38 2.00 0.50
N ASP A 98 -13.39 2.83 0.27
CA ASP A 98 -13.64 4.10 0.93
C ASP A 98 -14.08 3.88 2.39
N ILE A 99 -13.31 4.42 3.35
CA ILE A 99 -13.55 4.22 4.79
C ILE A 99 -14.38 5.35 5.39
N HIS A 100 -14.20 6.59 4.90
CA HIS A 100 -15.06 7.71 5.24
C HIS A 100 -15.25 7.93 6.76
N GLY A 101 -14.13 8.09 7.45
CA GLY A 101 -14.08 8.54 8.85
C GLY A 101 -14.66 7.54 9.86
N ASP A 102 -14.69 6.25 9.52
CA ASP A 102 -15.31 5.20 10.32
C ASP A 102 -14.29 4.18 10.82
N LEU A 103 -13.74 4.43 12.01
CA LEU A 103 -12.69 3.58 12.58
C LEU A 103 -13.21 2.19 12.95
N LEU A 104 -14.46 2.10 13.42
CA LEU A 104 -15.05 0.84 13.84
C LEU A 104 -15.18 -0.14 12.66
N ASN A 105 -15.76 0.31 11.55
CA ASN A 105 -15.87 -0.57 10.37
C ASN A 105 -14.52 -0.81 9.70
N ALA A 106 -13.58 0.15 9.75
CA ALA A 106 -12.21 -0.09 9.32
C ALA A 106 -11.57 -1.24 10.09
N HIS A 107 -11.64 -1.24 11.42
CA HIS A 107 -11.11 -2.32 12.27
C HIS A 107 -11.75 -3.67 11.91
N ARG A 108 -13.09 -3.73 11.84
CA ARG A 108 -13.83 -4.95 11.49
C ARG A 108 -13.42 -5.52 10.13
N VAL A 109 -13.34 -4.67 9.10
CA VAL A 109 -12.96 -5.10 7.74
C VAL A 109 -11.51 -5.58 7.70
N LEU A 110 -10.58 -4.84 8.30
CA LEU A 110 -9.17 -5.19 8.28
C LEU A 110 -8.90 -6.46 9.11
N GLN A 111 -9.62 -6.66 10.21
CA GLN A 111 -9.54 -7.87 11.02
C GLN A 111 -10.11 -9.09 10.27
N MET A 112 -11.30 -8.96 9.66
CA MET A 112 -11.91 -9.99 8.81
C MET A 112 -10.96 -10.42 7.69
N ALA A 113 -10.30 -9.45 7.04
CA ALA A 113 -9.35 -9.71 5.96
C ALA A 113 -7.97 -10.21 6.45
N ARG A 114 -7.78 -10.30 7.78
CA ARG A 114 -6.52 -10.67 8.47
C ARG A 114 -5.35 -9.73 8.20
N VAL A 115 -5.65 -8.47 7.90
CA VAL A 115 -4.64 -7.39 7.86
C VAL A 115 -4.21 -7.05 9.29
N VAL A 116 -5.18 -7.00 10.21
CA VAL A 116 -4.95 -6.81 11.65
C VAL A 116 -5.49 -7.95 12.49
N ASP A 117 -4.97 -8.09 13.70
CA ASP A 117 -5.48 -9.01 14.72
C ASP A 117 -6.63 -8.40 15.54
N GLU A 118 -7.03 -9.07 16.63
CA GLU A 118 -8.11 -8.62 17.52
C GLU A 118 -7.79 -7.30 18.23
N ASP A 119 -6.50 -6.99 18.43
CA ASP A 119 -6.01 -5.76 19.07
C ASP A 119 -5.81 -4.63 18.05
N GLY A 120 -6.05 -4.88 16.76
CA GLY A 120 -5.83 -3.91 15.70
C GLY A 120 -4.37 -3.74 15.30
N LEU A 121 -3.51 -4.72 15.60
CA LEU A 121 -2.10 -4.74 15.23
C LEU A 121 -1.88 -5.53 13.94
N TRP A 122 -0.87 -5.16 13.16
CA TRP A 122 -0.52 -5.84 11.91
C TRP A 122 -0.18 -7.31 12.14
N THR A 123 -0.86 -8.23 11.41
CA THR A 123 -0.70 -9.68 11.62
C THR A 123 0.60 -10.25 11.06
N GLY A 124 1.16 -9.63 10.02
CA GLY A 124 2.21 -10.23 9.19
C GLY A 124 1.71 -11.30 8.21
N GLU A 125 0.40 -11.58 8.14
CA GLU A 125 -0.17 -12.56 7.20
C GLU A 125 -0.40 -11.99 5.78
N VAL A 126 -0.34 -10.67 5.63
CA VAL A 126 -0.55 -9.94 4.37
C VAL A 126 0.78 -9.33 3.96
N ASP A 127 1.20 -9.54 2.71
CA ASP A 127 2.44 -8.94 2.19
C ASP A 127 2.23 -7.47 1.82
N VAL A 128 1.06 -7.16 1.24
CA VAL A 128 0.71 -5.80 0.82
C VAL A 128 -0.74 -5.47 1.16
N PHE A 129 -0.95 -4.39 1.92
CA PHE A 129 -2.27 -3.79 2.12
C PHE A 129 -2.42 -2.53 1.28
N VAL A 130 -3.55 -2.36 0.60
CA VAL A 130 -3.87 -1.18 -0.21
C VAL A 130 -5.17 -0.52 0.28
N GLN A 131 -5.11 0.76 0.60
CA GLN A 131 -6.30 1.59 0.86
C GLN A 131 -6.49 2.54 -0.32
N THR A 132 -7.68 2.55 -0.94
CA THR A 132 -7.91 3.23 -2.23
C THR A 132 -8.45 4.67 -2.13
N GLY A 133 -8.15 5.41 -1.07
CA GLY A 133 -8.58 6.81 -0.87
C GLY A 133 -9.93 6.97 -0.20
N ASP A 134 -10.34 8.21 0.04
CA ASP A 134 -11.57 8.57 0.78
C ASP A 134 -11.60 7.94 2.18
N ILE A 135 -10.54 8.21 2.93
CA ILE A 135 -10.43 7.86 4.35
C ILE A 135 -11.15 8.91 5.19
N ILE A 136 -11.13 10.19 4.77
CA ILE A 136 -11.73 11.33 5.48
C ILE A 136 -13.19 11.59 5.08
N ASP A 137 -13.86 12.44 5.88
CA ASP A 137 -15.23 12.93 5.74
C ASP A 137 -16.30 11.85 5.97
N ARG A 138 -17.57 12.27 6.12
CA ARG A 138 -18.77 11.46 6.41
C ARG A 138 -18.79 10.75 7.77
N GLY A 139 -17.65 10.53 8.40
CA GLY A 139 -17.52 10.11 9.80
C GLY A 139 -16.74 11.14 10.63
N ASP A 140 -16.59 10.87 11.92
CA ASP A 140 -15.93 11.77 12.88
C ASP A 140 -14.63 11.21 13.47
N ASP A 141 -14.19 10.01 13.05
CA ASP A 141 -12.97 9.36 13.55
C ASP A 141 -11.70 9.74 12.77
N THR A 142 -11.72 10.77 11.92
CA THR A 142 -10.58 11.15 11.05
C THR A 142 -9.22 11.14 11.77
N ILE A 143 -9.13 11.76 12.95
CA ILE A 143 -7.85 11.85 13.69
C ILE A 143 -7.38 10.45 14.09
N ALA A 144 -8.23 9.69 14.79
CA ALA A 144 -7.90 8.36 15.29
C ALA A 144 -7.59 7.38 14.14
N LEU A 145 -8.32 7.50 13.02
CA LEU A 145 -8.14 6.67 11.85
C LEU A 145 -6.77 6.90 11.19
N TYR A 146 -6.36 8.15 10.97
CA TYR A 146 -5.02 8.42 10.43
C TYR A 146 -3.90 8.08 11.41
N GLU A 147 -4.08 8.30 12.71
CA GLU A 147 -3.10 7.87 13.72
C GLU A 147 -2.89 6.34 13.66
N TRP A 148 -3.98 5.57 13.67
CA TRP A 148 -3.93 4.11 13.59
C TRP A 148 -3.34 3.60 12.27
N LEU A 149 -3.72 4.18 11.13
CA LEU A 149 -3.19 3.77 9.82
C LEU A 149 -1.70 4.04 9.68
N GLU A 150 -1.18 5.11 10.28
CA GLU A 150 0.26 5.41 10.27
C GLU A 150 1.04 4.49 11.22
N GLU A 151 0.47 4.13 12.38
CA GLU A 151 1.04 3.07 13.23
C GLU A 151 1.07 1.72 12.50
N LEU A 152 0.00 1.35 11.80
CA LEU A 152 -0.04 0.15 10.95
C LEU A 152 1.04 0.15 9.89
N ARG A 153 1.29 1.31 9.26
CA ARG A 153 2.33 1.46 8.23
C ARG A 153 3.71 1.14 8.79
N GLU A 154 4.02 1.61 9.99
CA GLU A 154 5.28 1.31 10.68
C GLU A 154 5.39 -0.17 11.04
N GLN A 155 4.31 -0.77 11.57
CA GLN A 155 4.26 -2.19 11.92
C GLN A 155 4.44 -3.09 10.69
N ALA A 156 3.72 -2.80 9.61
CA ALA A 156 3.83 -3.52 8.33
C ALA A 156 5.28 -3.50 7.84
N HIS A 157 5.90 -2.32 7.78
CA HIS A 157 7.30 -2.18 7.37
C HIS A 157 8.26 -2.96 8.30
N GLY A 158 8.04 -2.92 9.61
CA GLY A 158 8.83 -3.67 10.59
C GLY A 158 8.77 -5.19 10.42
N MET A 159 7.71 -5.70 9.80
CA MET A 159 7.50 -7.13 9.51
C MET A 159 7.73 -7.49 8.03
N GLY A 160 8.24 -6.55 7.21
CA GLY A 160 8.49 -6.76 5.79
C GLY A 160 7.24 -6.65 4.89
N GLY A 161 6.10 -6.28 5.46
CA GLY A 161 4.88 -5.93 4.74
C GLY A 161 4.92 -4.50 4.19
N ILE A 162 3.99 -4.20 3.29
CA ILE A 162 3.89 -2.90 2.61
C ILE A 162 2.47 -2.37 2.73
N MET A 163 2.33 -1.11 3.16
CA MET A 163 1.06 -0.40 3.10
C MET A 163 1.10 0.67 2.01
N ILE A 164 0.19 0.56 1.05
CA ILE A 164 -0.03 1.53 -0.02
C ILE A 164 -1.32 2.28 0.30
N SER A 165 -1.26 3.59 0.40
CA SER A 165 -2.44 4.42 0.65
C SER A 165 -2.60 5.43 -0.46
N LEU A 166 -3.81 5.50 -1.02
CA LEU A 166 -4.12 6.40 -2.11
C LEU A 166 -4.82 7.66 -1.62
N LEU A 167 -4.64 8.75 -2.36
CA LEU A 167 -5.46 9.95 -2.20
C LEU A 167 -6.77 9.77 -2.98
N GLY A 168 -7.89 9.91 -2.28
CA GLY A 168 -9.21 10.00 -2.88
C GLY A 168 -9.64 11.42 -3.16
N ASN A 169 -10.84 11.58 -3.70
CA ASN A 169 -11.34 12.92 -3.99
C ASN A 169 -11.63 13.71 -2.72
N HIS A 170 -11.93 13.07 -1.59
CA HIS A 170 -12.18 13.73 -0.32
C HIS A 170 -10.91 14.34 0.29
N GLU A 171 -9.76 13.65 0.23
CA GLU A 171 -8.48 14.24 0.63
C GLU A 171 -8.16 15.47 -0.23
N TRP A 172 -8.38 15.39 -1.54
CA TRP A 172 -8.17 16.50 -2.47
C TRP A 172 -9.14 17.66 -2.24
N MET A 173 -10.42 17.38 -2.02
CA MET A 173 -11.42 18.39 -1.70
C MET A 173 -11.02 19.19 -0.45
N ASN A 174 -10.60 18.49 0.60
CA ASN A 174 -10.13 19.10 1.84
C ASN A 174 -8.85 19.92 1.63
N ALA A 175 -7.86 19.40 0.90
CA ALA A 175 -6.62 20.12 0.58
C ALA A 175 -6.84 21.38 -0.28
N ILE A 176 -7.86 21.37 -1.15
CA ILE A 176 -8.28 22.53 -1.96
C ILE A 176 -9.03 23.58 -1.12
N GLY A 177 -9.58 23.17 0.03
CA GLY A 177 -10.46 23.99 0.87
C GLY A 177 -11.91 24.03 0.39
N LYS A 178 -12.36 23.00 -0.35
CA LYS A 178 -13.77 22.87 -0.76
C LYS A 178 -14.67 22.67 0.50
N PRO A 179 -15.91 23.20 0.52
CA PRO A 179 -16.69 23.33 1.75
C PRO A 179 -17.12 22.00 2.40
N ALA A 180 -17.48 22.12 3.67
CA ALA A 180 -17.90 21.12 4.65
C ALA A 180 -19.17 20.30 4.31
N GLU A 181 -19.59 20.18 3.05
CA GLU A 181 -20.84 19.45 2.70
C GLU A 181 -20.81 17.97 3.13
N TYR A 182 -19.61 17.42 3.33
CA TYR A 182 -19.38 16.05 3.81
C TYR A 182 -18.79 15.99 5.23
N VAL A 183 -18.59 17.14 5.88
CA VAL A 183 -17.92 17.25 7.19
C VAL A 183 -18.98 17.46 8.26
N PHE A 184 -19.09 16.51 9.18
CA PHE A 184 -20.07 16.63 10.26
C PHE A 184 -19.63 17.63 11.33
N PRO A 185 -20.58 18.31 12.02
CA PRO A 185 -20.25 19.16 13.16
C PRO A 185 -19.47 18.42 14.24
N SER A 186 -19.77 17.14 14.48
CA SER A 186 -19.02 16.30 15.44
C SER A 186 -17.56 16.12 15.03
N GLU A 187 -17.28 15.93 13.74
CA GLU A 187 -15.91 15.88 13.24
C GLU A 187 -15.17 17.21 13.52
N VAL A 188 -15.83 18.36 13.31
CA VAL A 188 -15.22 19.66 13.63
C VAL A 188 -14.89 19.80 15.12
N GLU A 189 -15.71 19.23 15.99
CA GLU A 189 -15.47 19.20 17.44
C GLU A 189 -14.23 18.39 17.80
N THR A 190 -13.92 17.27 17.11
CA THR A 190 -12.70 16.49 17.36
C THR A 190 -11.42 17.28 17.06
N PHE A 191 -11.45 18.16 16.05
CA PHE A 191 -10.36 19.12 15.78
C PHE A 191 -10.40 20.37 16.68
N GLY A 192 -11.48 20.55 17.44
CA GLY A 192 -11.72 21.65 18.37
C GLY A 192 -12.12 22.99 17.75
N SER A 193 -12.08 23.16 16.41
CA SER A 193 -12.66 24.29 15.67
C SER A 193 -12.51 24.10 14.16
N ILE A 194 -13.35 24.77 13.37
CA ILE A 194 -13.25 24.82 11.90
C ILE A 194 -11.85 25.25 11.45
N SER A 195 -11.29 26.30 12.06
CA SER A 195 -9.97 26.81 11.68
C SER A 195 -8.83 25.82 11.99
N LYS A 196 -8.94 25.02 13.06
CA LYS A 196 -7.95 23.98 13.38
C LYS A 196 -8.04 22.83 12.38
N ARG A 197 -9.25 22.35 12.05
CA ARG A 197 -9.46 21.33 11.01
C ARG A 197 -8.94 21.81 9.67
N GLN A 198 -9.32 23.01 9.24
CA GLN A 198 -8.88 23.60 7.98
C GLN A 198 -7.34 23.62 7.89
N ARG A 199 -6.66 24.08 8.95
CA ARG A 199 -5.19 24.05 8.99
C ARG A 199 -4.66 22.63 8.88
N ALA A 200 -5.19 21.67 9.63
CA ALA A 200 -4.73 20.28 9.60
C ALA A 200 -4.75 19.69 8.18
N VAL A 201 -5.85 19.90 7.44
CA VAL A 201 -6.08 19.30 6.12
C VAL A 201 -5.48 20.09 4.96
N THR A 202 -5.09 21.36 5.14
CA THR A 202 -4.44 22.14 4.06
C THR A 202 -2.93 22.26 4.19
N THR A 203 -2.44 22.65 5.37
CA THR A 203 -1.03 23.03 5.57
C THR A 203 -0.38 22.37 6.78
N GLY A 204 -1.19 21.69 7.61
CA GLY A 204 -0.80 21.10 8.87
C GLY A 204 -0.45 19.61 8.77
N TRP A 205 -0.58 18.92 9.90
CA TRP A 205 -0.09 17.55 10.07
C TRP A 205 -0.70 16.56 9.08
N LEU A 206 -2.01 16.63 8.81
CA LEU A 206 -2.67 15.66 7.94
C LEU A 206 -2.28 15.87 6.48
N ALA A 207 -2.21 17.13 6.02
CA ALA A 207 -1.68 17.44 4.70
C ALA A 207 -0.20 17.01 4.53
N ASN A 208 0.58 17.04 5.60
CA ASN A 208 1.97 16.57 5.57
C ASN A 208 2.05 15.04 5.45
N ILE A 209 1.19 14.30 6.15
CA ILE A 209 1.06 12.84 6.01
C ILE A 209 0.67 12.48 4.58
N TRP A 210 -0.39 13.10 4.04
CA TRP A 210 -0.84 12.89 2.67
C TRP A 210 0.27 13.08 1.65
N ALA A 211 1.06 14.14 1.78
CA ALA A 211 2.13 14.39 0.83
C ALA A 211 3.34 13.46 0.96
N SER A 212 3.54 12.85 2.13
CA SER A 212 4.73 12.03 2.41
C SER A 212 4.46 10.55 2.14
N ASN A 213 3.26 10.07 2.46
CA ASN A 213 2.95 8.65 2.56
C ASN A 213 1.85 8.19 1.60
N TYR A 214 1.22 9.10 0.86
CA TYR A 214 0.12 8.79 -0.05
C TYR A 214 0.45 9.14 -1.50
N THR A 215 -0.11 8.38 -2.44
CA THR A 215 0.02 8.63 -3.89
C THR A 215 -1.36 8.69 -4.54
N THR A 216 -1.49 9.27 -5.73
CA THR A 216 -2.79 9.29 -6.43
C THR A 216 -3.03 7.99 -7.22
N ALA A 217 -1.97 7.38 -7.71
CA ALA A 217 -2.02 6.09 -8.38
C ALA A 217 -0.92 5.16 -7.84
N ALA A 218 -1.17 3.85 -7.92
CA ALA A 218 -0.15 2.85 -7.64
C ALA A 218 -0.14 1.75 -8.72
N ARG A 219 1.07 1.26 -9.01
CA ARG A 219 1.28 0.02 -9.77
C ARG A 219 1.88 -0.99 -8.82
N LEU A 220 1.24 -2.13 -8.64
CA LEU A 220 1.74 -3.19 -7.77
C LEU A 220 2.10 -4.41 -8.60
N PRO A 221 3.38 -4.63 -8.92
CA PRO A 221 3.81 -5.88 -9.51
C PRO A 221 3.53 -7.06 -8.58
N LEU A 222 3.08 -8.18 -9.13
CA LEU A 222 2.77 -9.39 -8.35
C LEU A 222 4.02 -10.20 -8.03
N HIS A 223 5.10 -10.00 -8.80
CA HIS A 223 6.38 -10.69 -8.63
C HIS A 223 7.55 -9.71 -8.62
N ALA A 224 8.59 -10.01 -7.82
CA ALA A 224 9.75 -9.13 -7.62
C ALA A 224 10.57 -8.86 -8.90
N LEU A 225 10.52 -9.76 -9.90
CA LEU A 225 11.20 -9.57 -11.20
C LEU A 225 10.72 -8.33 -11.96
N LEU A 226 9.47 -7.91 -11.73
CA LEU A 226 8.88 -6.73 -12.37
C LEU A 226 9.19 -5.43 -11.61
N GLY A 227 9.85 -5.54 -10.44
CA GLY A 227 10.26 -4.46 -9.57
C GLY A 227 9.40 -4.30 -8.31
N PRO A 228 9.81 -3.42 -7.38
CA PRO A 228 9.02 -3.06 -6.21
C PRO A 228 7.70 -2.35 -6.60
N PRO A 229 6.78 -2.14 -5.64
CA PRO A 229 5.63 -1.27 -5.86
C PRO A 229 6.03 0.08 -6.47
N ASN A 230 5.20 0.57 -7.38
CA ASN A 230 5.38 1.77 -8.18
C ASN A 230 6.56 1.77 -9.15
N THR A 231 7.09 0.59 -9.50
CA THR A 231 7.96 0.46 -10.67
C THR A 231 7.19 0.83 -11.93
N ASP A 232 7.70 1.84 -12.64
CA ASP A 232 7.06 2.39 -13.82
C ASP A 232 6.88 1.36 -14.94
N TYR A 233 5.81 1.56 -15.72
CA TYR A 233 5.60 0.86 -16.99
C TYR A 233 5.34 1.83 -18.14
N PRO A 234 6.07 1.71 -19.27
CA PRO A 234 7.32 0.95 -19.36
C PRO A 234 8.36 1.52 -18.38
N PRO A 235 9.25 0.69 -17.81
CA PRO A 235 10.33 1.22 -16.98
C PRO A 235 11.35 1.99 -17.83
N PRO A 236 12.23 2.80 -17.21
CA PRO A 236 13.34 3.45 -17.92
C PRO A 236 14.20 2.44 -18.70
N GLU A 237 14.78 2.85 -19.83
CA GLU A 237 15.53 1.95 -20.72
C GLU A 237 16.73 1.27 -20.03
N ASP A 238 17.34 1.93 -19.05
CA ASP A 238 18.47 1.45 -18.25
C ASP A 238 18.04 0.68 -16.98
N SER A 239 16.73 0.48 -16.78
CA SER A 239 16.19 -0.23 -15.63
C SER A 239 16.56 -1.72 -15.67
N GLN A 240 17.02 -2.24 -14.52
CA GLN A 240 17.23 -3.68 -14.34
C GLN A 240 15.96 -4.53 -14.54
N TYR A 241 14.77 -3.91 -14.45
CA TYR A 241 13.48 -4.58 -14.63
C TYR A 241 12.98 -4.57 -16.08
N GLN A 242 13.73 -3.96 -17.02
CA GLN A 242 13.31 -3.79 -18.42
C GLN A 242 13.00 -5.13 -19.09
N ARG A 243 13.85 -6.16 -18.89
CA ARG A 243 13.66 -7.47 -19.50
C ARG A 243 12.35 -8.13 -19.07
N ALA A 244 12.10 -8.20 -17.75
CA ALA A 244 10.88 -8.81 -17.21
C ALA A 244 9.62 -8.04 -17.62
N ASN A 245 9.70 -6.70 -17.67
CA ASN A 245 8.60 -5.85 -18.13
C ASN A 245 8.40 -5.87 -19.67
N ALA A 246 9.30 -6.47 -20.44
CA ALA A 246 9.10 -6.76 -21.87
C ALA A 246 8.68 -8.22 -22.14
N GLY A 247 8.71 -9.08 -21.12
CA GLY A 247 8.44 -10.50 -21.24
C GLY A 247 6.98 -10.89 -20.96
N PRO A 248 6.69 -12.21 -20.86
CA PRO A 248 5.34 -12.72 -20.60
C PRO A 248 4.75 -12.29 -19.26
N LEU A 249 5.59 -11.97 -18.27
CA LEU A 249 5.16 -11.43 -16.97
C LEU A 249 4.89 -9.91 -17.00
N SER A 250 5.15 -9.19 -18.09
CA SER A 250 5.09 -7.71 -18.15
C SER A 250 3.86 -7.07 -17.51
N HIS A 251 2.71 -7.73 -17.60
CA HIS A 251 1.44 -7.26 -17.08
C HIS A 251 1.00 -7.95 -15.79
N ALA A 252 1.81 -8.83 -15.17
CA ALA A 252 1.52 -9.44 -13.86
C ALA A 252 1.68 -8.40 -12.73
N ALA A 253 0.84 -7.37 -12.79
CA ALA A 253 0.78 -6.22 -11.91
C ALA A 253 -0.66 -5.70 -11.85
N PHE A 254 -1.04 -5.09 -10.74
CA PHE A 254 -2.33 -4.44 -10.57
C PHE A 254 -2.16 -2.93 -10.58
N SER A 255 -3.11 -2.19 -11.15
CA SER A 255 -3.21 -0.74 -10.95
C SER A 255 -4.22 -0.45 -9.86
N PHE A 256 -3.92 0.52 -9.01
CA PHE A 256 -4.84 1.05 -8.02
C PHE A 256 -4.96 2.55 -8.18
N VAL A 257 -6.19 3.05 -8.21
CA VAL A 257 -6.56 4.47 -8.18
C VAL A 257 -7.84 4.62 -7.38
N HIS A 258 -8.17 5.83 -6.94
CA HIS A 258 -9.41 6.04 -6.20
C HIS A 258 -10.66 5.96 -7.10
N GLY A 259 -10.77 6.83 -8.11
CA GLY A 259 -11.92 6.87 -9.02
C GLY A 259 -11.82 5.85 -10.15
N GLY A 260 -10.82 6.01 -11.02
CA GLY A 260 -10.64 5.13 -12.17
C GLY A 260 -9.71 5.71 -13.24
N LEU A 261 -9.09 4.84 -14.03
CA LEU A 261 -8.22 5.25 -15.13
C LEU A 261 -9.01 5.42 -16.43
N ALA A 262 -9.46 6.64 -16.73
CA ALA A 262 -10.22 6.88 -17.95
C ALA A 262 -9.39 6.57 -19.21
N PRO A 263 -9.95 5.90 -20.24
CA PRO A 263 -9.25 5.65 -21.50
C PRO A 263 -8.75 6.92 -22.21
N SER A 264 -9.45 8.03 -21.99
CA SER A 264 -9.14 9.36 -22.53
C SER A 264 -8.06 10.10 -21.74
N TYR A 265 -7.68 9.63 -20.55
CA TYR A 265 -6.71 10.32 -19.70
C TYR A 265 -5.32 10.28 -20.35
N PRO A 266 -4.62 11.41 -20.51
CA PRO A 266 -3.44 11.48 -21.37
C PRO A 266 -2.17 11.00 -20.68
N ASN A 267 -2.09 11.11 -19.34
CA ASN A 267 -0.89 10.80 -18.56
C ASN A 267 -0.92 9.39 -17.97
N LEU A 268 -1.36 8.40 -18.76
CA LEU A 268 -1.34 6.99 -18.36
C LEU A 268 0.04 6.33 -18.50
N GLN A 269 1.06 7.03 -19.03
CA GLN A 269 2.43 6.52 -19.17
C GLN A 269 3.47 7.62 -18.93
N PRO A 270 4.63 7.28 -18.34
CA PRO A 270 4.89 6.02 -17.61
C PRO A 270 3.97 5.90 -16.38
N PHE A 271 3.42 4.72 -16.14
CA PHE A 271 2.51 4.47 -15.01
C PHE A 271 3.25 3.81 -13.85
N PRO A 272 3.14 4.31 -12.60
CA PRO A 272 2.22 5.36 -12.14
C PRO A 272 2.85 6.76 -12.06
N SER A 273 4.15 6.93 -12.34
CA SER A 273 4.87 8.18 -12.03
C SER A 273 4.33 9.41 -12.76
N ALA A 274 3.82 9.28 -13.99
CA ALA A 274 3.24 10.41 -14.72
C ALA A 274 2.08 11.06 -13.95
N ILE A 275 1.19 10.25 -13.36
CA ILE A 275 0.08 10.72 -12.52
C ILE A 275 0.62 11.29 -11.20
N ASN A 276 1.51 10.54 -10.55
CA ASN A 276 2.01 10.91 -9.22
C ASN A 276 2.85 12.19 -9.24
N ASN A 277 3.58 12.47 -10.31
CA ASN A 277 4.36 13.70 -10.47
C ASN A 277 3.44 14.94 -10.60
N ILE A 278 2.36 14.83 -11.38
CA ILE A 278 1.35 15.89 -11.49
C ILE A 278 0.67 16.11 -10.12
N SER A 279 0.28 15.02 -9.47
CA SER A 279 -0.30 15.01 -8.13
C SER A 279 0.61 15.72 -7.12
N ALA A 280 1.88 15.33 -7.03
CA ALA A 280 2.84 15.89 -6.08
C ALA A 280 3.09 17.39 -6.35
N SER A 281 3.23 17.80 -7.62
CA SER A 281 3.37 19.21 -8.01
C SER A 281 2.18 20.04 -7.52
N LEU A 282 0.96 19.62 -7.85
CA LEU A 282 -0.24 20.35 -7.50
C LEU A 282 -0.44 20.39 -5.98
N PHE A 283 -0.25 19.27 -5.30
CA PHE A 283 -0.42 19.15 -3.86
C PHE A 283 0.59 19.98 -3.08
N HIS A 284 1.85 20.05 -3.54
CA HIS A 284 2.87 20.94 -2.98
C HIS A 284 2.42 22.41 -3.05
N ARG A 285 1.83 22.84 -4.16
CA ARG A 285 1.31 24.21 -4.30
C ARG A 285 0.05 24.47 -3.48
N LEU A 286 -0.79 23.47 -3.23
CA LEU A 286 -1.92 23.60 -2.32
C LEU A 286 -1.44 23.82 -0.88
N ARG A 287 -0.44 23.05 -0.45
CA ARG A 287 0.14 23.12 0.90
C ARG A 287 0.96 24.38 1.17
N SER A 288 1.43 25.07 0.13
CA SER A 288 2.16 26.34 0.29
C SER A 288 1.25 27.58 0.37
N ARG A 289 -0.07 27.41 0.31
CA ARG A 289 -1.05 28.47 0.49
C ARG A 289 -1.24 28.81 1.97
N ASP A 290 -0.49 29.80 2.45
CA ASP A 290 -0.69 30.36 3.78
C ASP A 290 -0.58 31.90 3.75
N PRO A 291 -1.64 32.66 4.07
CA PRO A 291 -2.99 32.19 4.40
C PRO A 291 -3.71 31.56 3.20
N GLN A 292 -4.74 30.75 3.47
CA GLN A 292 -5.61 30.23 2.42
C GLN A 292 -6.28 31.41 1.66
N PRO A 293 -6.37 31.34 0.33
CA PRO A 293 -7.02 32.39 -0.45
C PRO A 293 -8.51 32.49 -0.08
N PRO A 294 -9.15 33.66 -0.30
CA PRO A 294 -10.59 33.76 -0.15
C PRO A 294 -11.32 32.89 -1.18
N PRO A 295 -12.59 32.54 -0.95
CA PRO A 295 -13.45 31.92 -1.97
C PRO A 295 -13.41 32.63 -3.32
N HIS A 296 -13.52 31.87 -4.41
CA HIS A 296 -13.55 32.40 -5.77
C HIS A 296 -14.95 32.23 -6.41
N PRO A 297 -15.82 33.26 -6.39
CA PRO A 297 -17.16 33.19 -6.96
C PRO A 297 -17.17 32.67 -8.41
N PRO A 298 -18.20 31.89 -8.82
CA PRO A 298 -19.40 31.53 -8.06
C PRO A 298 -19.18 30.44 -7.01
N HIS A 299 -17.97 29.87 -6.90
CA HIS A 299 -17.66 28.83 -5.94
C HIS A 299 -17.43 29.41 -4.53
N ALA A 300 -17.96 28.72 -3.52
CA ALA A 300 -17.81 29.10 -2.11
C ALA A 300 -16.45 28.71 -1.49
N TYR A 301 -15.45 28.41 -2.31
CA TYR A 301 -14.13 27.94 -1.91
C TYR A 301 -13.03 28.45 -2.86
N PRO A 302 -11.74 28.36 -2.48
CA PRO A 302 -10.67 29.01 -3.23
C PRO A 302 -10.33 28.34 -4.58
N GLY A 303 -10.63 27.05 -4.72
CA GLY A 303 -10.37 26.28 -5.94
C GLY A 303 -8.90 25.93 -6.13
N LEU A 304 -8.54 25.48 -7.34
CA LEU A 304 -7.17 25.12 -7.70
C LEU A 304 -6.24 26.35 -7.76
N PRO A 305 -4.90 26.20 -7.57
CA PRO A 305 -3.95 27.32 -7.57
C PRO A 305 -4.02 28.19 -8.83
N ALA A 306 -3.77 29.48 -8.69
CA ALA A 306 -3.50 30.32 -9.85
C ALA A 306 -2.31 29.73 -10.62
N GLY A 307 -2.41 29.67 -11.95
CA GLY A 307 -1.40 29.03 -12.80
C GLY A 307 -1.46 27.50 -12.84
N THR A 308 -2.53 26.88 -12.34
CA THR A 308 -2.78 25.43 -12.53
C THR A 308 -2.68 25.05 -14.01
N THR A 309 -1.85 24.06 -14.32
CA THR A 309 -1.66 23.60 -15.69
C THR A 309 -2.87 22.79 -16.18
N ARG A 310 -2.91 22.48 -17.48
CA ARG A 310 -3.99 21.64 -18.03
C ARG A 310 -3.96 20.23 -17.45
N GLU A 311 -2.77 19.69 -17.24
CA GLU A 311 -2.54 18.35 -16.68
C GLU A 311 -3.04 18.29 -15.24
N GLU A 312 -2.76 19.31 -14.43
CA GLU A 312 -3.20 19.41 -13.04
C GLU A 312 -4.71 19.64 -12.92
N ALA A 313 -5.28 20.50 -13.77
CA ALA A 313 -6.73 20.68 -13.85
C ALA A 313 -7.43 19.38 -14.25
N ARG A 314 -6.83 18.61 -15.16
CA ARG A 314 -7.37 17.33 -15.62
C ARG A 314 -7.18 16.20 -14.61
N LEU A 315 -6.12 16.20 -13.81
CA LEU A 315 -5.95 15.27 -12.67
C LEU A 315 -7.16 15.32 -11.73
N TYR A 316 -7.64 16.53 -11.41
CA TYR A 316 -8.82 16.75 -10.57
C TYR A 316 -10.15 16.79 -11.37
N GLY A 317 -10.08 16.65 -12.71
CA GLY A 317 -11.26 16.66 -13.58
C GLY A 317 -12.09 15.39 -13.46
N SER A 318 -13.30 15.40 -14.03
CA SER A 318 -14.22 14.26 -14.01
C SER A 318 -13.71 13.02 -14.75
N ASP A 319 -12.78 13.19 -15.70
CA ASP A 319 -12.08 12.08 -16.38
C ASP A 319 -10.70 11.79 -15.77
N GLY A 320 -10.37 12.45 -14.66
CA GLY A 320 -9.15 12.23 -13.90
C GLY A 320 -9.25 11.03 -12.95
N PRO A 321 -8.09 10.55 -12.43
CA PRO A 321 -8.02 9.35 -11.60
C PRO A 321 -8.78 9.42 -10.28
N LEU A 322 -9.14 10.62 -9.82
CA LEU A 322 -9.85 10.85 -8.56
C LEU A 322 -11.37 10.77 -8.70
N TRP A 323 -11.94 11.03 -9.89
CA TRP A 323 -13.39 11.23 -10.06
C TRP A 323 -14.02 10.35 -11.14
N TYR A 324 -13.22 9.67 -11.96
CA TYR A 324 -13.77 8.95 -13.10
C TYR A 324 -14.61 7.74 -12.68
N ARG A 325 -15.91 7.77 -13.02
CA ARG A 325 -16.89 6.70 -12.69
C ARG A 325 -17.25 5.78 -13.85
N GLY A 326 -16.69 6.01 -15.05
CA GLY A 326 -17.14 5.34 -16.26
C GLY A 326 -16.99 3.80 -16.24
N TRP A 327 -16.14 3.26 -15.37
CA TRP A 327 -16.02 1.82 -15.16
C TRP A 327 -17.21 1.21 -14.40
N ALA A 328 -17.88 1.99 -13.55
CA ALA A 328 -19.05 1.56 -12.79
C ALA A 328 -20.35 1.64 -13.58
N GLU A 329 -20.42 2.52 -14.59
CA GLU A 329 -21.60 2.72 -15.43
C GLU A 329 -22.09 1.44 -16.10
N GLU A 330 -23.41 1.32 -16.23
CA GLU A 330 -24.06 0.28 -17.02
C GLU A 330 -24.00 0.64 -18.51
N GLY A 331 -23.85 -0.36 -19.39
CA GLY A 331 -23.82 -0.12 -20.82
C GLY A 331 -23.25 -1.29 -21.64
N ASP A 332 -22.72 -0.95 -22.81
CA ASP A 332 -22.06 -1.92 -23.71
C ASP A 332 -20.76 -2.44 -23.09
N GLU A 333 -20.86 -3.61 -22.46
CA GLU A 333 -19.74 -4.28 -21.80
C GLU A 333 -18.62 -4.64 -22.80
N ALA A 334 -18.94 -5.01 -24.04
CA ALA A 334 -17.91 -5.35 -25.03
C ALA A 334 -17.03 -4.14 -25.35
N ARG A 335 -17.65 -2.96 -25.51
CA ARG A 335 -16.92 -1.70 -25.69
C ARG A 335 -16.11 -1.33 -24.45
N LEU A 336 -16.67 -1.50 -23.25
CA LEU A 336 -15.99 -1.23 -21.98
C LEU A 336 -14.76 -2.14 -21.82
N CYS A 337 -14.89 -3.43 -22.12
CA CYS A 337 -13.77 -4.38 -22.02
C CYS A 337 -12.67 -4.10 -23.03
N ALA A 338 -13.02 -3.69 -24.26
CA ALA A 338 -12.02 -3.27 -25.25
C ALA A 338 -11.27 -2.00 -24.81
N GLN A 339 -11.96 -1.07 -24.15
CA GLN A 339 -11.32 0.11 -23.56
C GLN A 339 -10.44 -0.24 -22.36
N ALA A 340 -10.89 -1.17 -21.51
CA ALA A 340 -10.11 -1.67 -20.39
C ALA A 340 -8.79 -2.28 -20.88
N ASP A 341 -8.83 -3.09 -21.93
CA ASP A 341 -7.62 -3.69 -22.54
C ASP A 341 -6.61 -2.62 -23.00
N GLN A 342 -7.08 -1.50 -23.58
CA GLN A 342 -6.20 -0.41 -23.98
C GLN A 342 -5.52 0.28 -22.78
N VAL A 343 -6.24 0.44 -21.67
CA VAL A 343 -5.70 1.05 -20.44
C VAL A 343 -4.72 0.11 -19.74
N LEU A 344 -5.07 -1.18 -19.64
CA LEU A 344 -4.21 -2.22 -19.09
C LEU A 344 -2.89 -2.34 -19.87
N GLN A 345 -2.96 -2.27 -21.21
CA GLN A 345 -1.78 -2.27 -22.07
C GLN A 345 -0.87 -1.06 -21.85
N LYS A 346 -1.46 0.14 -21.65
CA LYS A 346 -0.69 1.36 -21.36
C LYS A 346 -0.04 1.30 -19.98
N THR A 347 -0.75 0.78 -18.99
CA THR A 347 -0.27 0.75 -17.60
C THR A 347 0.60 -0.46 -17.26
N GLY A 348 0.68 -1.45 -18.15
CA GLY A 348 1.40 -2.70 -17.89
C GLY A 348 0.82 -3.44 -16.71
N THR A 349 -0.51 -3.52 -16.65
CA THR A 349 -1.24 -4.19 -15.57
C THR A 349 -2.24 -5.20 -16.14
N ARG A 350 -2.56 -6.22 -15.35
CA ARG A 350 -3.55 -7.26 -15.69
C ARG A 350 -4.93 -6.87 -15.19
N ARG A 351 -5.00 -6.12 -14.10
CA ARG A 351 -6.23 -5.65 -13.47
C ARG A 351 -6.10 -4.21 -13.01
N MET A 352 -7.22 -3.50 -13.09
CA MET A 352 -7.40 -2.17 -12.49
C MET A 352 -8.39 -2.26 -11.35
N VAL A 353 -8.01 -1.69 -10.21
CA VAL A 353 -8.75 -1.70 -8.96
C VAL A 353 -9.05 -0.26 -8.55
N MET A 354 -10.29 0.01 -8.14
CA MET A 354 -10.74 1.34 -7.75
C MET A 354 -11.84 1.34 -6.69
N GLY A 355 -11.98 2.46 -5.97
CA GLY A 355 -13.07 2.74 -5.02
C GLY A 355 -14.10 3.72 -5.59
N HIS A 356 -14.45 4.76 -4.83
CA HIS A 356 -15.21 5.98 -5.23
C HIS A 356 -16.69 5.80 -5.63
N THR A 357 -17.01 4.71 -6.32
CA THR A 357 -18.36 4.42 -6.82
C THR A 357 -18.95 3.25 -6.08
N PRO A 358 -19.74 3.52 -5.02
CA PRO A 358 -20.16 2.47 -4.11
C PRO A 358 -21.17 1.55 -4.78
N ASN A 359 -20.95 0.25 -4.62
CA ASN A 359 -22.00 -0.75 -4.75
C ASN A 359 -22.26 -1.35 -3.36
N LEU A 360 -23.39 -0.96 -2.75
CA LEU A 360 -23.69 -1.28 -1.35
C LEU A 360 -23.89 -2.77 -1.07
N HIS A 361 -23.88 -3.64 -2.09
CA HIS A 361 -24.17 -5.07 -1.97
C HIS A 361 -22.96 -5.97 -2.20
N SER A 362 -22.02 -5.58 -3.06
CA SER A 362 -20.89 -6.44 -3.43
C SER A 362 -19.77 -5.66 -4.12
N ILE A 363 -18.56 -6.21 -4.07
CA ILE A 363 -17.48 -5.80 -4.98
C ILE A 363 -17.92 -6.13 -6.41
N VAL A 364 -17.69 -5.20 -7.35
CA VAL A 364 -18.08 -5.38 -8.75
C VAL A 364 -16.87 -5.77 -9.58
N ALA A 365 -16.95 -6.94 -10.22
CA ALA A 365 -15.99 -7.40 -11.21
C ALA A 365 -16.59 -7.34 -12.62
N LYS A 366 -15.92 -6.64 -13.54
CA LYS A 366 -16.29 -6.57 -14.96
C LYS A 366 -15.19 -7.14 -15.85
N CYS A 367 -15.53 -7.53 -17.07
CA CYS A 367 -14.55 -7.93 -18.09
C CYS A 367 -13.64 -9.10 -17.65
N GLY A 368 -14.21 -10.13 -17.01
CA GLY A 368 -13.44 -11.25 -16.46
C GLY A 368 -12.54 -10.84 -15.27
N GLY A 369 -12.95 -9.81 -14.53
CA GLY A 369 -12.23 -9.24 -13.40
C GLY A 369 -11.06 -8.35 -13.79
N LYS A 370 -10.94 -7.93 -15.06
CA LYS A 370 -9.96 -6.91 -15.48
C LYS A 370 -10.21 -5.57 -14.79
N VAL A 371 -11.47 -5.27 -14.50
CA VAL A 371 -11.93 -4.07 -13.81
C VAL A 371 -12.59 -4.50 -12.50
N LEU A 372 -12.09 -3.99 -11.38
CA LEU A 372 -12.54 -4.31 -10.03
C LEU A 372 -12.90 -3.02 -9.29
N ILE A 373 -14.16 -2.88 -8.90
CA ILE A 373 -14.66 -1.73 -8.12
C ILE A 373 -14.96 -2.24 -6.73
N ILE A 374 -14.16 -1.80 -5.75
CA ILE A 374 -14.10 -2.38 -4.41
C ILE A 374 -14.73 -1.49 -3.33
N ASP A 375 -15.26 -0.33 -3.70
CA ASP A 375 -16.05 0.47 -2.79
C ASP A 375 -17.44 -0.16 -2.65
N THR A 376 -17.71 -0.69 -1.46
CA THR A 376 -19.01 -1.24 -1.09
C THR A 376 -19.75 -0.37 -0.08
N GLY A 377 -19.32 0.88 0.13
CA GLY A 377 -19.89 1.78 1.13
C GLY A 377 -19.76 1.24 2.55
N ILE A 378 -18.56 0.77 2.94
CA ILE A 378 -18.32 0.10 4.23
C ILE A 378 -18.54 1.02 5.44
N SER A 379 -18.48 2.34 5.24
CA SER A 379 -18.77 3.32 6.28
C SER A 379 -20.24 3.27 6.69
N HIS A 380 -20.52 3.42 7.99
CA HIS A 380 -21.87 3.57 8.54
C HIS A 380 -22.66 4.72 7.88
N ALA A 381 -21.97 5.72 7.32
CA ALA A 381 -22.60 6.81 6.58
C ALA A 381 -23.30 6.34 5.29
N TYR A 382 -22.87 5.21 4.72
CA TYR A 382 -23.48 4.59 3.53
C TYR A 382 -24.25 3.32 3.90
N GLY A 383 -23.76 2.52 4.84
CA GLY A 383 -24.42 1.32 5.34
C GLY A 383 -24.40 0.13 4.39
N GLY A 384 -23.41 0.06 3.51
CA GLY A 384 -23.21 -1.08 2.62
C GLY A 384 -22.48 -2.24 3.29
N VAL A 385 -22.26 -3.31 2.53
CA VAL A 385 -21.61 -4.53 3.06
C VAL A 385 -20.15 -4.27 3.41
N LEU A 386 -19.69 -4.81 4.55
CA LEU A 386 -18.28 -4.81 4.93
C LEU A 386 -17.52 -5.78 4.01
N SER A 387 -16.58 -5.26 3.23
CA SER A 387 -15.85 -6.06 2.24
C SER A 387 -14.39 -5.68 2.11
N ALA A 388 -13.58 -6.64 1.62
CA ALA A 388 -12.20 -6.43 1.22
C ALA A 388 -11.88 -7.27 -0.03
N LEU A 389 -11.05 -6.75 -0.91
CA LEU A 389 -10.49 -7.52 -2.01
C LEU A 389 -9.28 -8.32 -1.52
N SER A 390 -9.23 -9.62 -1.80
CA SER A 390 -8.08 -10.47 -1.52
C SER A 390 -7.49 -11.04 -2.81
N VAL A 391 -6.18 -10.93 -2.96
CA VAL A 391 -5.43 -11.48 -4.09
C VAL A 391 -4.36 -12.42 -3.55
N GLU A 392 -4.40 -13.66 -4.02
CA GLU A 392 -3.37 -14.66 -3.77
C GLU A 392 -2.65 -14.94 -5.09
N TYR A 393 -1.34 -14.67 -5.12
CA TYR A 393 -0.49 -14.90 -6.27
C TYR A 393 0.57 -15.95 -5.95
N THR A 394 0.78 -16.90 -6.85
CA THR A 394 1.87 -17.87 -6.74
C THR A 394 2.62 -18.01 -8.06
N LEU A 395 3.92 -18.25 -7.96
CA LEU A 395 4.76 -18.68 -9.07
C LEU A 395 5.58 -19.87 -8.60
N GLU A 396 5.27 -21.05 -9.14
CA GLU A 396 5.85 -22.32 -8.68
C GLU A 396 6.55 -23.05 -9.83
N PRO A 397 7.66 -23.75 -9.57
CA PRO A 397 8.26 -24.63 -10.57
C PRO A 397 7.30 -25.77 -10.95
N VAL A 398 7.37 -26.20 -12.22
CA VAL A 398 6.64 -27.37 -12.73
C VAL A 398 7.62 -28.51 -13.02
N ASP A 399 7.19 -29.74 -12.71
CA ASP A 399 7.94 -30.97 -13.02
C ASP A 399 8.22 -31.05 -14.54
N GLY A 400 9.49 -31.25 -14.90
CA GLY A 400 9.92 -31.24 -16.30
C GLY A 400 10.36 -29.88 -16.83
N GLY A 401 10.40 -28.85 -15.99
CA GLY A 401 10.92 -27.51 -16.31
C GLY A 401 9.83 -26.46 -16.48
N GLY A 402 10.22 -25.18 -16.45
CA GLY A 402 9.28 -24.06 -16.50
C GLY A 402 8.58 -23.78 -15.17
N TRP A 403 7.53 -22.95 -15.23
CA TRP A 403 6.88 -22.36 -14.05
C TRP A 403 5.37 -22.24 -14.25
N ARG A 404 4.60 -22.39 -13.17
CA ARG A 404 3.17 -22.18 -13.12
C ARG A 404 2.87 -20.93 -12.33
N GLU A 405 2.35 -19.93 -13.03
CA GLU A 405 1.79 -18.72 -12.44
C GLU A 405 0.32 -18.96 -12.12
N GLN A 406 -0.10 -18.65 -10.89
CA GLN A 406 -1.51 -18.64 -10.50
C GLN A 406 -1.87 -17.34 -9.80
N GLU A 407 -3.08 -16.88 -10.04
CA GLU A 407 -3.66 -15.69 -9.45
C GLU A 407 -5.12 -15.97 -9.10
N VAL A 408 -5.48 -15.82 -7.83
CA VAL A 408 -6.84 -15.98 -7.32
C VAL A 408 -7.28 -14.66 -6.69
N VAL A 409 -8.39 -14.12 -7.19
CA VAL A 409 -8.96 -12.85 -6.72
C VAL A 409 -10.33 -13.11 -6.12
N LYS A 410 -10.53 -12.70 -4.87
CA LYS A 410 -11.78 -12.88 -4.13
C LYS A 410 -12.29 -11.57 -3.53
N ALA A 411 -13.59 -11.46 -3.38
CA ALA A 411 -14.20 -10.56 -2.41
C ALA A 411 -14.37 -11.31 -1.09
N LEU A 412 -13.87 -10.74 -0.01
CA LEU A 412 -14.11 -11.19 1.35
C LEU A 412 -15.23 -10.35 1.95
N TYR A 413 -16.13 -10.98 2.70
CA TYR A 413 -17.23 -10.28 3.36
C TYR A 413 -17.41 -10.70 4.81
N ALA A 414 -17.91 -9.79 5.65
CA ALA A 414 -18.02 -10.05 7.09
C ALA A 414 -19.22 -10.93 7.42
N ASP A 415 -20.32 -10.70 6.69
CA ASP A 415 -21.64 -11.23 7.01
C ASP A 415 -22.21 -12.13 5.88
N GLN A 416 -21.40 -12.49 4.89
CA GLN A 416 -21.78 -13.40 3.79
C GLN A 416 -20.56 -14.19 3.29
N ASP A 417 -20.80 -15.20 2.45
CA ASP A 417 -19.74 -16.04 1.90
C ASP A 417 -18.79 -15.25 0.97
N ASP A 418 -17.51 -15.59 1.04
CA ASP A 418 -16.51 -15.07 0.10
C ASP A 418 -16.87 -15.41 -1.35
N GLU A 419 -16.63 -14.46 -2.25
CA GLU A 419 -16.93 -14.60 -3.67
C GLU A 419 -15.64 -14.72 -4.50
N LEU A 420 -15.57 -15.70 -5.40
CA LEU A 420 -14.48 -15.78 -6.38
C LEU A 420 -14.76 -14.83 -7.54
N LEU A 421 -14.00 -13.73 -7.62
CA LEU A 421 -14.16 -12.72 -8.67
C LEU A 421 -13.39 -13.09 -9.95
N ALA A 422 -12.21 -13.68 -9.79
CA ALA A 422 -11.41 -14.14 -10.92
C ALA A 422 -10.36 -15.17 -10.52
N HIS A 423 -9.99 -16.02 -11.48
CA HIS A 423 -8.90 -16.98 -11.35
C HIS A 423 -8.17 -17.07 -12.68
N ALA A 424 -6.84 -16.98 -12.65
CA ALA A 424 -5.98 -17.20 -13.81
C ALA A 424 -4.87 -18.20 -13.44
N THR A 425 -4.59 -19.12 -14.36
CA THR A 425 -3.43 -20.02 -14.29
C THR A 425 -2.73 -19.99 -15.65
N ARG A 426 -1.40 -19.93 -15.65
CA ARG A 426 -0.58 -19.97 -16.85
C ARG A 426 0.70 -20.75 -16.59
N ASP A 427 1.04 -21.63 -17.52
CA ASP A 427 2.35 -22.28 -17.56
C ASP A 427 3.31 -21.46 -18.44
N LEU A 428 4.52 -21.25 -17.95
CA LEU A 428 5.60 -20.48 -18.55
C LEU A 428 6.79 -21.40 -18.80
N ALA A 429 7.40 -21.32 -19.97
CA ALA A 429 8.61 -22.06 -20.26
C ALA A 429 9.81 -21.50 -19.47
N GLU A 430 10.86 -22.30 -19.28
CA GLU A 430 12.02 -21.92 -18.46
C GLU A 430 12.75 -20.68 -19.01
N ASN A 431 12.81 -20.55 -20.34
CA ASN A 431 13.41 -19.42 -21.05
C ASN A 431 12.53 -18.16 -21.10
N GLU A 432 11.30 -18.21 -20.58
CA GLU A 432 10.37 -17.07 -20.60
C GLU A 432 10.50 -16.15 -19.36
N LEU A 433 11.13 -16.63 -18.28
CA LEU A 433 11.25 -15.90 -17.02
C LEU A 433 12.60 -15.22 -16.79
N PHE A 434 13.67 -15.72 -17.41
CA PHE A 434 15.06 -15.30 -17.14
C PHE A 434 15.81 -14.81 -18.39
#